data_AF-A0A2S2Q3V3-F1
#
_entry.id   AF-A0A2S2Q3V3-F1
#
_cell.length_a   1.000
_cell.length_b   1.000
_cell.length_c   1.000
_cell.angle_alpha   90.00
_cell.angle_beta   90.00
_cell.angle_gamma   90.00
#
_symmetry.space_group_name_H-M   'P 1'
#
loop_
_entity.id
_entity.type
_entity.pdbx_description
1 polymer ?
#
loop_
_entity_poly.entity_id
_entity_poly.type
_entity_poly.pdbx_seq_one_letter_code
_entity_poly.pdbx_strand_id
1 'polypeptide(L)'
;MSIPKSQAEKCMMGCLMRKVNVINKGKFSVEEATKVAQTYYGTNQTMMKKAKDLIDVCAKKAQSASDECTLAGVVTTCIVEEAQKAGLSGGPGSRSRRNVSPKFRHSV
;
A
#
# COMPACT_ATOMS: atom_id res chain seq x y z
N MET A 1 -0.14 3.79 7.07
CA MET A 1 -0.60 4.24 5.74
C MET A 1 -2.01 4.75 5.89
N SER A 2 -2.29 5.95 5.39
CA SER A 2 -3.62 6.57 5.46
C SER A 2 -4.39 6.25 4.18
N ILE A 3 -5.67 5.91 4.30
CA ILE A 3 -6.55 5.69 3.16
C ILE A 3 -6.98 7.07 2.61
N PRO A 4 -6.76 7.38 1.32
CA PRO A 4 -7.14 8.66 0.73
C PRO A 4 -8.66 8.81 0.71
N LYS A 5 -9.17 9.91 1.29
CA LYS A 5 -10.62 10.14 1.45
C LYS A 5 -11.15 11.09 0.39
N SER A 6 -10.42 12.17 0.13
CA SER A 6 -10.80 13.17 -0.86
C SER A 6 -10.41 12.74 -2.28
N GLN A 7 -11.09 13.30 -3.28
CA GLN A 7 -10.73 13.04 -4.68
C GLN A 7 -9.32 13.53 -5.03
N ALA A 8 -8.90 14.67 -4.48
CA ALA A 8 -7.55 15.19 -4.67
C ALA A 8 -6.48 14.21 -4.15
N GLU A 9 -6.66 13.65 -2.96
CA GLU A 9 -5.75 12.64 -2.40
C GLU A 9 -5.71 11.35 -3.23
N LYS A 10 -6.88 10.89 -3.69
CA LYS A 10 -7.00 9.72 -4.57
C LYS A 10 -6.23 9.93 -5.88
N CYS A 11 -6.42 11.09 -6.52
CA CYS A 11 -5.69 11.45 -7.73
C CYS A 11 -4.17 11.61 -7.49
N MET A 12 -3.77 12.20 -6.36
CA MET A 12 -2.37 12.28 -5.98
C MET A 12 -1.76 10.88 -5.85
N MET A 13 -2.49 9.96 -5.23
CA MET A 13 -2.04 8.59 -5.08
C MET A 13 -1.98 7.84 -6.41
N GLY A 14 -2.94 8.09 -7.31
CA GLY A 14 -2.89 7.59 -8.69
C GLY A 14 -1.68 8.10 -9.45
N CYS A 15 -1.34 9.38 -9.30
CA CYS A 15 -0.13 9.96 -9.89
C CYS A 15 1.15 9.29 -9.39
N LEU A 16 1.25 9.03 -8.07
CA LEU A 16 2.38 8.32 -7.48
C LEU A 16 2.47 6.87 -7.98
N MET A 17 1.36 6.15 -7.96
CA MET A 17 1.27 4.77 -8.46
C MET A 17 1.63 4.66 -9.94
N ARG A 18 1.28 5.66 -10.74
CA ARG A 18 1.69 5.75 -12.15
C ARG A 18 3.18 5.98 -12.30
N LYS A 19 3.79 6.86 -11.49
CA LYS A 19 5.25 7.08 -11.52
C LYS A 19 6.05 5.82 -11.22
N VAL A 20 5.53 4.94 -10.38
CA VAL A 20 6.15 3.64 -10.06
C VAL A 20 5.60 2.48 -10.90
N ASN A 21 4.86 2.77 -11.98
CA ASN A 21 4.24 1.80 -12.90
C ASN A 21 3.25 0.78 -12.29
N VAL A 22 2.88 0.95 -11.02
CA VAL A 22 1.85 0.13 -10.35
C VAL A 22 0.47 0.37 -10.95
N ILE A 23 0.20 1.60 -11.39
CA ILE A 23 -0.91 1.90 -12.30
C ILE A 23 -0.31 2.22 -13.66
N ASN A 24 -0.65 1.43 -14.67
CA ASN A 24 -0.17 1.63 -16.03
C ASN A 24 -1.35 1.56 -17.00
N LYS A 25 -1.44 2.54 -17.90
CA LYS A 25 -2.56 2.68 -18.87
C LYS A 25 -3.94 2.58 -18.21
N GLY A 26 -4.11 3.23 -17.06
CA GLY A 26 -5.37 3.20 -16.30
C GLY A 26 -5.71 1.86 -15.64
N LYS A 27 -4.76 0.92 -15.53
CA LYS A 27 -4.99 -0.40 -14.91
C LYS A 27 -3.94 -0.69 -13.84
N PHE A 28 -4.35 -1.43 -12.81
CA PHE A 28 -3.43 -1.93 -11.80
C PHE A 28 -2.56 -3.05 -12.37
N SER A 29 -1.24 -2.89 -12.29
CA SER A 29 -0.26 -3.85 -12.77
C SER A 29 0.14 -4.80 -11.65
N VAL A 30 -0.33 -6.05 -11.73
CA VAL A 30 0.03 -7.12 -10.79
C VAL A 30 1.54 -7.37 -10.81
N GLU A 31 2.16 -7.33 -11.99
CA GLU A 31 3.60 -7.56 -12.14
C GLU A 31 4.43 -6.49 -11.40
N GLU A 32 4.14 -5.22 -11.63
CA GLU A 32 4.86 -4.12 -10.99
C GLU A 32 4.58 -4.06 -9.49
N ALA A 33 3.33 -4.29 -9.06
CA ALA A 33 3.00 -4.42 -7.65
C ALA A 33 3.76 -5.57 -6.97
N THR A 34 3.94 -6.68 -7.68
CA THR A 34 4.71 -7.84 -7.19
C THR A 34 6.19 -7.51 -7.07
N LYS A 35 6.78 -6.78 -8.04
CA LYS A 35 8.17 -6.29 -7.95
C LYS A 35 8.36 -5.40 -6.73
N VAL A 36 7.42 -4.47 -6.49
CA VAL A 36 7.44 -3.63 -5.29
C VAL A 36 7.36 -4.48 -4.02
N ALA A 37 6.45 -5.47 -3.96
CA ALA A 37 6.36 -6.39 -2.84
C ALA A 37 7.63 -7.24 -2.65
N GLN A 38 8.29 -7.65 -3.73
CA GLN A 38 9.56 -8.39 -3.67
C GLN A 38 10.68 -7.54 -3.09
N THR A 39 10.74 -6.24 -3.40
CA THR A 39 11.70 -5.31 -2.79
C THR A 39 11.51 -5.21 -1.27
N TYR A 40 10.28 -5.31 -0.76
CA TYR A 40 9.99 -5.20 0.67
C TYR A 40 10.01 -6.53 1.44
N TYR A 41 9.56 -7.61 0.82
CA TYR A 41 9.30 -8.89 1.47
C TYR A 41 10.07 -10.05 0.83
N GLY A 42 10.94 -9.80 -0.16
CA GLY A 42 11.64 -10.86 -0.90
C GLY A 42 12.51 -11.78 -0.05
N THR A 43 12.95 -11.33 1.12
CA THR A 43 13.72 -12.12 2.09
C THR A 43 12.83 -12.95 3.03
N ASN A 44 11.52 -12.72 3.05
CA ASN A 44 10.56 -13.45 3.89
C ASN A 44 9.43 -14.05 3.03
N GLN A 45 9.58 -15.32 2.67
CA GLN A 45 8.65 -16.03 1.79
C GLN A 45 7.20 -16.04 2.31
N THR A 46 6.99 -16.09 3.64
CA THR A 46 5.66 -16.05 4.26
C THR A 46 4.99 -14.70 4.02
N MET A 47 5.74 -13.60 4.21
CA MET A 47 5.23 -12.25 3.96
C MET A 47 5.02 -12.01 2.46
N MET A 48 5.90 -12.57 1.62
CA MET A 48 5.80 -12.51 0.16
C MET A 48 4.51 -13.21 -0.33
N LYS A 49 4.20 -14.41 0.18
CA LYS A 49 2.96 -15.13 -0.17
C LYS A 49 1.72 -14.30 0.18
N LYS A 50 1.66 -13.77 1.40
CA LYS A 50 0.58 -12.87 1.83
C LYS A 50 0.47 -11.63 0.95
N ALA A 51 1.60 -11.05 0.55
CA ALA A 51 1.64 -9.90 -0.35
C ALA A 51 1.15 -10.22 -1.76
N LYS A 52 1.43 -11.42 -2.29
CA LYS A 52 0.84 -11.87 -3.57
C LYS A 52 -0.66 -12.04 -3.45
N ASP A 53 -1.13 -12.70 -2.39
CA ASP A 53 -2.56 -12.96 -2.18
C ASP A 53 -3.36 -11.64 -2.14
N LEU A 54 -2.88 -10.63 -1.42
CA LEU A 54 -3.55 -9.32 -1.39
C LEU A 54 -3.45 -8.55 -2.71
N ILE A 55 -2.34 -8.64 -3.44
CA ILE A 55 -2.20 -8.02 -4.77
C ILE A 55 -3.26 -8.58 -5.72
N ASP A 56 -3.47 -9.90 -5.73
CA ASP A 56 -4.48 -10.55 -6.57
C ASP A 56 -5.91 -10.13 -6.19
N VAL A 57 -6.20 -10.04 -4.89
CA VAL A 57 -7.51 -9.55 -4.40
C VAL A 57 -7.73 -8.09 -4.82
N CYS A 58 -6.73 -7.23 -4.66
CA CYS A 58 -6.82 -5.82 -5.01
C CYS A 58 -6.86 -5.60 -6.53
N ALA A 59 -6.21 -6.45 -7.32
CA ALA A 59 -6.31 -6.44 -8.77
C ALA A 59 -7.73 -6.76 -9.27
N LYS A 60 -8.45 -7.66 -8.59
CA LYS A 60 -9.85 -7.95 -8.92
C LYS A 60 -10.75 -6.74 -8.61
N LYS A 61 -10.57 -6.11 -7.44
CA LYS A 61 -11.34 -4.89 -7.07
C LYS A 61 -11.03 -3.71 -7.98
N ALA A 62 -9.79 -3.58 -8.44
CA ALA A 62 -9.33 -2.55 -9.35
C ALA A 62 -10.09 -2.54 -10.69
N GLN A 63 -10.62 -3.68 -11.15
CA GLN A 63 -11.35 -3.77 -12.41
C GLN A 63 -12.66 -2.97 -12.40
N SER A 64 -13.22 -2.70 -11.22
CA SER A 64 -14.44 -1.90 -11.05
C SER A 64 -14.20 -0.40 -11.16
N ALA A 65 -12.95 0.06 -11.29
CA ALA A 65 -12.63 1.49 -11.31
C ALA A 65 -12.78 2.11 -12.71
N SER A 66 -13.39 3.29 -12.77
CA SER A 66 -13.65 4.05 -14.00
C SER A 66 -12.48 4.92 -14.47
N ASP A 67 -11.60 5.32 -13.56
CA ASP A 67 -10.53 6.28 -13.79
C ASP A 67 -9.35 6.05 -12.84
N GLU A 68 -8.19 6.66 -13.13
CA GLU A 68 -6.96 6.46 -12.38
C GLU A 68 -7.05 6.91 -10.90
N CYS A 69 -7.85 7.95 -10.61
CA CYS A 69 -8.03 8.42 -9.24
C CYS A 69 -8.87 7.42 -8.44
N THR A 70 -10.01 7.00 -9.00
CA THR A 70 -10.87 5.99 -8.40
C THR A 70 -10.12 4.68 -8.22
N LEU A 71 -9.34 4.27 -9.22
CA LEU A 71 -8.49 3.09 -9.18
C LEU A 71 -7.51 3.15 -8.02
N ALA A 72 -6.79 4.26 -7.86
CA ALA A 72 -5.86 4.44 -6.76
C ALA A 72 -6.57 4.40 -5.40
N GLY A 73 -7.74 5.03 -5.28
CA GLY A 73 -8.55 4.95 -4.06
C GLY A 73 -8.95 3.52 -3.70
N VAL A 74 -9.47 2.75 -4.67
CA VAL A 74 -9.87 1.35 -4.49
C VAL A 74 -8.66 0.48 -4.13
N VAL A 75 -7.56 0.61 -4.87
CA VAL A 75 -6.34 -0.17 -4.66
C VAL A 75 -5.71 0.16 -3.30
N THR A 76 -5.54 1.44 -2.95
CA THR A 76 -4.97 1.82 -1.65
C THR A 76 -5.82 1.34 -0.49
N THR A 77 -7.15 1.50 -0.58
CA THR A 77 -8.08 0.99 0.46
C THR A 77 -7.93 -0.51 0.62
N CYS A 78 -7.97 -1.26 -0.49
CA CYS A 78 -7.82 -2.70 -0.48
C CYS A 78 -6.48 -3.14 0.13
N ILE A 79 -5.36 -2.54 -0.29
CA ILE A 79 -4.04 -2.88 0.24
C ILE A 79 -3.98 -2.66 1.74
N VAL A 80 -4.52 -1.54 2.25
CA VAL A 80 -4.52 -1.25 3.68
C VAL A 80 -5.36 -2.26 4.47
N GLU A 81 -6.56 -2.57 3.99
CA GLU A 81 -7.46 -3.55 4.65
C GLU A 81 -6.87 -4.96 4.63
N GLU A 82 -6.40 -5.43 3.48
CA GLU A 82 -5.82 -6.78 3.34
C GLU A 82 -4.48 -6.89 4.07
N ALA A 83 -3.64 -5.86 4.06
CA ALA A 83 -2.40 -5.85 4.84
C ALA A 83 -2.67 -5.90 6.35
N GLN A 84 -3.72 -5.23 6.85
CA GLN A 84 -4.11 -5.33 8.25
C GLN A 84 -4.57 -6.75 8.60
N LYS A 85 -5.42 -7.37 7.77
CA LYS A 85 -5.87 -8.76 7.94
C LYS A 85 -4.70 -9.74 7.93
N ALA A 86 -3.73 -9.51 7.04
CA ALA A 86 -2.57 -10.39 6.86
C ALA A 86 -1.45 -10.17 7.90
N GLY A 87 -1.52 -9.12 8.72
CA GLY A 87 -0.45 -8.72 9.64
C GLY A 87 0.77 -8.12 8.93
N LEU A 88 0.59 -7.59 7.72
CA LEU A 88 1.61 -6.90 6.92
C LEU A 88 1.63 -5.39 7.15
N SER A 89 0.84 -4.87 8.09
CA SER A 89 0.75 -3.45 8.45
C SER A 89 2.06 -2.94 9.07
N GLY A 90 3.04 -2.71 8.19
CA GLY A 90 4.43 -2.42 8.52
C GLY A 90 5.19 -2.01 7.26
N GLY A 91 4.75 -0.95 6.58
CA GLY A 91 5.50 -0.39 5.45
C GLY A 91 6.88 0.16 5.88
N PRO A 92 7.80 0.43 4.94
CA PRO A 92 9.06 1.09 5.22
C PRO A 92 8.77 2.48 5.83
N GLY A 93 9.16 2.68 7.09
CA GLY A 93 8.79 3.87 7.87
C GLY A 93 7.84 3.60 9.03
N SER A 94 7.39 2.36 9.20
CA SER A 94 6.91 1.89 10.49
C SER A 94 8.12 1.73 11.41
N ARG A 95 8.68 2.87 11.87
CA ARG A 95 9.13 2.92 13.25
C ARG A 95 7.91 2.45 14.02
N SER A 96 7.97 1.18 14.40
CA SER A 96 7.37 0.67 15.61
C SER A 96 7.12 1.88 16.51
N ARG A 97 5.87 2.08 16.93
CA ARG A 97 5.65 2.58 18.28
C ARG A 97 6.37 1.60 19.21
N ARG A 98 7.71 1.65 19.23
CA ARG A 98 8.53 1.31 20.37
C ARG A 98 8.06 2.35 21.35
N ASN A 99 7.06 1.95 22.12
CA ASN A 99 6.95 2.24 23.53
C ASN A 99 7.84 3.44 23.89
N VAL A 100 7.34 4.66 23.68
CA VAL A 100 7.99 5.85 24.18
C VAL A 100 7.77 5.78 25.68
N SER A 101 8.68 5.10 26.38
CA SER A 101 8.82 5.24 27.82
C SER A 101 8.89 6.74 28.13
N PRO A 102 8.10 7.25 29.09
CA PRO A 102 8.17 8.64 29.50
C PRO A 102 9.45 8.82 30.34
N LYS A 103 10.60 8.91 29.68
CA LYS A 103 11.86 9.28 30.30
C LYS A 103 12.62 10.13 29.30
N PHE A 104 12.31 11.42 29.31
CA PHE A 104 13.25 12.54 29.28
C PHE A 104 12.43 13.82 29.09
N ARG A 105 11.85 14.30 30.21
CA ARG A 105 11.91 15.74 30.50
C ARG A 105 13.38 16.13 30.41
N HIS A 106 13.72 17.22 29.74
CA HIS A 106 14.48 18.33 30.30
C HIS A 106 14.50 19.49 29.29
N SER A 107 14.17 20.65 29.82
CA SER A 107 14.25 21.99 29.23
C SER A 107 15.63 22.32 28.69
N VAL A 108 15.68 23.07 27.60
CA VAL A 108 16.54 24.26 27.41
C VAL A 108 15.75 25.24 26.57
#